data_AF-A0AAD3H2A3-F1
#
_entry.id   AF-A0AAD3H2A3-F1
#
_cell.length_a   1.000
_cell.length_b   1.000
_cell.length_c   1.000
_cell.angle_alpha   90.00
_cell.angle_beta   90.00
_cell.angle_gamma   90.00
#
_symmetry.space_group_name_H-M   'P 1'
#
loop_
_entity.id
_entity.type
_entity.pdbx_description
1 polymer ?
#
loop_
_entity_poly.entity_id
_entity_poly.type
_entity_poly.pdbx_seq_one_letter_code
_entity_poly.pdbx_strand_id
1 'polypeptide(L)'
;MNLVTIASSVILFLSLVKDVAAFAVLPSKCVQPRSTCLNAIEVMNVADLDDHEAEGTRLSKSVAGWLDREWMTQEVHVQMGEVCKQTYIRCRENGEAEIMSIMTEITDDLYADWKKFDKDAFVNAWDIGNYVADYLHERVGAESCGCNAVIFNPDEV
;
A
#
# COMPACT_ATOMS: atom_id res chain seq x y z
N MET A 1 -22.16 55.24 -22.89
CA MET A 1 -22.49 56.15 -21.78
C MET A 1 -21.90 55.56 -20.51
N ASN A 2 -21.09 56.37 -19.82
CA ASN A 2 -20.60 56.30 -18.42
C ASN A 2 -19.72 55.09 -18.04
N LEU A 3 -18.39 55.20 -17.88
CA LEU A 3 -17.58 55.90 -16.84
C LEU A 3 -18.00 55.57 -15.40
N VAL A 4 -17.07 54.99 -14.62
CA VAL A 4 -16.64 55.32 -13.22
C VAL A 4 -15.81 54.12 -12.72
N THR A 5 -14.50 54.14 -12.44
CA THR A 5 -13.61 55.03 -11.66
C THR A 5 -13.36 54.53 -10.22
N ILE A 6 -12.11 54.07 -10.01
CA ILE A 6 -11.19 54.31 -8.87
C ILE A 6 -11.19 53.42 -7.61
N ALA A 7 -9.95 53.05 -7.30
CA ALA A 7 -9.35 52.43 -6.13
C ALA A 7 -9.42 53.24 -4.82
N SER A 8 -9.05 52.57 -3.72
CA SER A 8 -8.37 53.08 -2.50
C SER A 8 -9.13 52.81 -1.21
N SER A 9 -8.50 52.11 -0.27
CA SER A 9 -8.14 52.62 1.08
C SER A 9 -7.75 51.48 2.02
N VAL A 10 -6.50 51.41 2.48
CA VAL A 10 -5.99 51.91 3.79
C VAL A 10 -6.37 50.97 4.95
N ILE A 11 -5.50 50.06 5.37
CA ILE A 11 -4.48 50.15 6.47
C ILE A 11 -5.09 50.34 7.89
N LEU A 12 -4.51 49.58 8.84
CA LEU A 12 -4.65 49.57 10.31
C LEU A 12 -5.77 48.65 10.84
N PHE A 13 -5.53 47.70 11.75
CA PHE A 13 -4.87 47.87 13.04
C PHE A 13 -4.12 46.61 13.51
N LEU A 14 -2.89 46.82 13.97
CA LEU A 14 -2.12 45.89 14.80
C LEU A 14 -2.48 46.11 16.29
N SER A 15 -2.40 45.00 17.03
CA SER A 15 -1.83 44.88 18.37
C SER A 15 -2.77 44.68 19.57
N LEU A 16 -2.38 43.68 20.35
CA LEU A 16 -2.25 43.67 21.81
C LEU A 16 -3.40 43.07 22.63
N VAL A 17 -3.19 41.84 23.10
CA VAL A 17 -3.29 41.58 24.54
C VAL A 17 -2.22 40.57 24.94
N LYS A 18 -1.44 40.99 25.95
CA LYS A 18 -0.45 40.22 26.69
C LYS A 18 -1.21 39.53 27.82
N ASP A 19 -0.98 38.24 28.03
CA ASP A 19 -1.16 37.67 29.37
C ASP A 19 0.02 36.75 29.70
N VAL A 20 0.67 37.13 30.79
CA VAL A 20 1.80 36.48 31.44
C VAL A 20 1.21 35.67 32.57
N ALA A 21 1.43 34.35 32.58
CA ALA A 21 1.36 33.58 33.81
C ALA A 21 2.34 32.40 33.74
N ALA A 22 3.23 32.39 34.72
CA ALA A 22 4.29 31.44 34.98
C ALA A 22 3.85 29.97 34.89
N PHE A 23 4.62 29.16 34.15
CA PHE A 23 4.67 27.72 34.36
C PHE A 23 6.09 27.35 34.79
N ALA A 24 6.17 26.79 35.99
CA ALA A 24 7.41 26.43 36.67
C ALA A 24 8.21 25.38 35.88
N VAL A 25 9.48 25.69 35.61
CA VAL A 25 10.44 24.73 35.06
C VAL A 25 10.88 23.79 36.19
N LEU A 26 10.43 22.55 36.15
CA LEU A 26 11.05 21.46 36.90
C LEU A 26 12.24 20.92 36.10
N PRO A 27 13.42 20.70 36.70
CA PRO A 27 14.54 20.10 36.00
C PRO A 27 14.27 18.60 35.81
N SER A 28 13.80 18.23 34.62
CA SER A 28 13.64 16.83 34.24
C SER A 28 14.89 16.33 33.53
N LYS A 29 15.68 15.57 34.30
CA LYS A 29 16.57 14.45 33.97
C LYS A 29 17.14 14.37 32.54
N CYS A 30 18.48 14.33 32.47
CA CYS A 30 19.33 13.84 31.38
C CYS A 30 18.63 13.55 30.04
N VAL A 31 18.75 14.50 29.12
CA VAL A 31 18.54 14.25 27.69
C VAL A 31 19.55 13.19 27.25
N GLN A 32 19.07 11.96 27.08
CA GLN A 32 19.82 10.94 26.35
C GLN A 32 20.02 11.47 24.93
N PRO A 33 21.23 11.40 24.35
CA PRO A 33 21.42 11.75 22.95
C PRO A 33 20.54 10.82 22.12
N ARG A 34 19.51 11.40 21.48
CA ARG A 34 18.64 10.68 20.55
C ARG A 34 19.56 10.21 19.42
N SER A 35 19.81 8.90 19.37
CA SER A 35 20.56 8.28 18.29
C SER A 35 19.89 8.67 16.97
N THR A 36 20.54 9.51 16.19
CA THR A 36 20.15 9.83 14.81
C THR A 36 20.71 8.78 13.88
N CYS A 37 20.50 7.49 14.19
CA CYS A 37 20.45 6.50 13.13
C CYS A 37 19.18 6.82 12.34
N LEU A 38 19.32 7.62 11.27
CA LEU A 38 18.36 7.59 10.20
C LEU A 38 18.34 6.14 9.72
N ASN A 39 17.35 5.38 10.16
CA ASN A 39 17.07 4.09 9.55
C ASN A 39 16.72 4.42 8.09
N ALA A 40 17.63 4.12 7.17
CA ALA A 40 17.31 4.18 5.75
C ALA A 40 16.15 3.19 5.53
N ILE A 41 15.00 3.70 5.11
CA ILE A 41 13.89 2.86 4.69
C ILE A 41 14.28 2.35 3.30
N GLU A 42 14.74 1.11 3.23
CA GLU A 42 14.98 0.47 1.94
C GLU A 42 13.64 0.14 1.29
N VAL A 43 13.49 0.59 0.04
CA VAL A 43 12.31 0.30 -0.76
C VAL A 43 12.45 -1.12 -1.29
N MET A 44 11.56 -2.00 -0.83
CA MET A 44 11.53 -3.38 -1.32
C MET A 44 10.93 -3.44 -2.71
N ASN A 45 11.61 -4.16 -3.59
CA ASN A 45 11.22 -4.28 -5.00
C ASN A 45 11.49 -5.69 -5.51
N VAL A 46 10.80 -6.06 -6.58
CA VAL A 46 10.88 -7.38 -7.22
C VAL A 46 11.78 -7.37 -8.45
N ALA A 47 12.78 -6.48 -8.50
CA ALA A 47 13.63 -6.34 -9.68
C ALA A 47 14.40 -7.62 -10.02
N ASP A 48 14.73 -8.43 -9.02
CA ASP A 48 15.47 -9.70 -9.18
C ASP A 48 14.60 -10.86 -9.69
N LEU A 49 13.29 -10.66 -9.85
CA LEU A 49 12.38 -11.67 -10.41
C LEU A 49 12.25 -11.47 -11.93
N ASP A 50 13.07 -12.22 -12.68
CA ASP A 50 13.22 -12.04 -14.14
C ASP A 50 12.05 -12.58 -14.99
N ASP A 51 11.49 -13.73 -14.63
CA ASP A 51 10.40 -14.36 -15.40
C ASP A 51 9.03 -13.88 -14.89
N HIS A 52 8.60 -12.73 -15.44
CA HIS A 52 7.35 -12.08 -15.04
C HIS A 52 6.11 -12.95 -15.28
N GLU A 53 6.09 -13.75 -16.35
CA GLU A 53 4.95 -14.60 -16.69
C GLU A 53 4.86 -15.81 -15.75
N ALA A 54 5.99 -16.46 -15.46
CA ALA A 54 6.04 -17.55 -14.50
C ALA A 54 5.70 -17.06 -13.09
N GLU A 55 6.22 -15.90 -12.69
CA GLU A 55 5.92 -15.32 -11.38
C GLU A 55 4.47 -14.86 -11.26
N GLY A 56 3.93 -14.18 -12.26
CA GLY A 56 2.51 -13.81 -12.29
C GLY A 56 1.59 -15.04 -12.25
N THR A 57 1.98 -16.13 -12.92
CA THR A 57 1.25 -17.41 -12.85
C THR A 57 1.29 -18.03 -11.46
N ARG A 58 2.42 -17.96 -10.75
CA ARG A 58 2.51 -18.40 -9.36
C ARG A 58 1.68 -17.51 -8.44
N LEU A 59 1.74 -16.20 -8.61
CA LEU A 59 0.92 -15.24 -7.87
C LEU A 59 -0.58 -15.56 -8.01
N SER A 60 -1.07 -15.78 -9.23
CA SER A 60 -2.48 -16.14 -9.48
C SER A 60 -2.88 -17.41 -8.72
N LYS A 61 -2.07 -18.47 -8.82
CA LYS A 61 -2.33 -19.73 -8.10
C LYS A 61 -2.24 -19.57 -6.58
N SER A 62 -1.31 -18.75 -6.12
CA SER A 62 -1.11 -18.43 -4.70
C SER A 62 -2.34 -17.73 -4.11
N VAL A 63 -2.83 -16.68 -4.78
CA VAL A 63 -4.06 -15.97 -4.38
C VAL A 63 -5.25 -16.92 -4.37
N ALA A 64 -5.47 -17.67 -5.44
CA ALA A 64 -6.59 -18.60 -5.51
C ALA A 64 -6.51 -19.70 -4.44
N GLY A 65 -5.32 -20.29 -4.24
CA GLY A 65 -5.10 -21.33 -3.23
C GLY A 65 -5.25 -20.83 -1.80
N TRP A 66 -4.80 -19.61 -1.50
CA TRP A 66 -5.02 -18.96 -0.22
C TRP A 66 -6.51 -18.73 0.06
N LEU A 67 -7.24 -18.16 -0.90
CA LEU A 67 -8.68 -17.93 -0.77
C LEU A 67 -9.46 -19.25 -0.64
N ASP A 68 -9.09 -20.28 -1.40
CA ASP A 68 -9.71 -21.60 -1.33
C ASP A 68 -9.48 -22.28 0.02
N ARG A 69 -8.29 -22.09 0.61
CA ARG A 69 -7.89 -22.71 1.89
C ARG A 69 -8.58 -22.08 3.08
N GLU A 70 -8.67 -20.74 3.10
CA GLU A 70 -9.27 -20.00 4.21
C GLU A 70 -10.81 -20.04 4.17
N TRP A 71 -11.39 -20.15 2.97
CA TRP A 71 -12.84 -20.22 2.78
C TRP A 71 -13.26 -21.55 2.15
N MET A 72 -13.54 -21.54 0.85
CA MET A 72 -13.92 -22.72 0.08
C MET A 72 -13.57 -22.51 -1.38
N THR A 73 -13.35 -23.59 -2.13
CA THR A 73 -13.04 -23.48 -3.55
C THR A 73 -14.14 -22.80 -4.34
N GLN A 74 -13.78 -21.73 -5.04
CA GLN A 74 -14.69 -20.94 -5.87
C GLN A 74 -14.01 -20.44 -7.15
N GLU A 75 -14.78 -20.41 -8.24
CA GLU A 75 -14.32 -19.89 -9.53
C GLU A 75 -13.90 -18.41 -9.45
N VAL A 76 -14.55 -17.64 -8.56
CA VAL A 76 -14.23 -16.22 -8.36
C VAL A 76 -12.80 -16.02 -7.87
N HIS A 77 -12.24 -16.96 -7.09
CA HIS A 77 -10.87 -16.89 -6.60
C HIS A 77 -9.85 -17.05 -7.73
N VAL A 78 -10.14 -17.94 -8.69
CA VAL A 78 -9.32 -18.11 -9.90
C VAL A 78 -9.34 -16.83 -10.74
N GLN A 79 -10.51 -16.22 -10.91
CA GLN A 79 -10.67 -14.97 -11.66
C GLN A 79 -9.93 -13.80 -11.00
N MET A 80 -10.01 -13.68 -9.67
CA MET A 80 -9.24 -12.69 -8.90
C MET A 80 -7.73 -12.91 -9.02
N GLY A 81 -7.28 -14.16 -8.92
CA GLY A 81 -5.88 -14.52 -9.13
C GLY A 81 -5.40 -14.14 -10.53
N GLU A 82 -6.23 -14.35 -11.55
CA GLU A 82 -5.92 -13.94 -12.93
C GLU A 82 -5.80 -12.43 -13.08
N VAL A 83 -6.68 -11.64 -12.45
CA VAL A 83 -6.51 -10.17 -12.41
C VAL A 83 -5.16 -9.80 -11.79
N CYS A 84 -4.82 -10.39 -10.64
CA CYS A 84 -3.54 -10.13 -9.97
C CYS A 84 -2.33 -10.44 -10.88
N LYS A 85 -2.38 -11.57 -11.61
CA LYS A 85 -1.36 -11.94 -12.60
C LYS A 85 -1.22 -10.89 -13.70
N GLN A 86 -2.32 -10.54 -14.36
CA GLN A 86 -2.29 -9.63 -15.50
C GLN A 86 -1.80 -8.24 -15.10
N THR A 87 -2.23 -7.76 -13.93
CA THR A 87 -1.76 -6.48 -13.38
C THR A 87 -0.28 -6.55 -13.02
N TYR A 88 0.17 -7.62 -12.34
CA TYR A 88 1.59 -7.81 -12.03
C TYR A 88 2.46 -7.75 -13.29
N ILE A 89 2.13 -8.54 -14.32
CA ILE A 89 2.88 -8.56 -15.59
C ILE A 89 2.90 -7.17 -16.21
N ARG A 90 1.75 -6.51 -16.30
CA ARG A 90 1.65 -5.14 -16.83
C ARG A 90 2.55 -4.16 -16.09
N CYS A 91 2.53 -4.18 -14.75
CA CYS A 91 3.40 -3.33 -13.93
C CYS A 91 4.87 -3.60 -14.24
N ARG A 92 5.26 -4.89 -14.25
CA ARG A 92 6.64 -5.30 -14.54
C ARG A 92 7.10 -4.92 -15.95
N GLU A 93 6.24 -5.06 -16.96
CA GLU A 93 6.51 -4.64 -18.34
C GLU A 93 6.66 -3.12 -18.49
N ASN A 94 5.95 -2.35 -17.64
CA ASN A 94 6.07 -0.90 -17.57
C ASN A 94 7.30 -0.43 -16.77
N GLY A 95 8.12 -1.35 -16.26
CA GLY A 95 9.31 -1.05 -15.46
C GLY A 95 9.02 -0.75 -13.99
N GLU A 96 7.79 -0.97 -13.52
CA GLU A 96 7.46 -0.90 -12.09
C GLU A 96 8.00 -2.15 -11.38
N ALA A 97 8.66 -1.93 -10.24
CA ALA A 97 9.29 -2.98 -9.46
C ALA A 97 8.96 -2.85 -7.97
N GLU A 98 8.45 -1.72 -7.50
CA GLU A 98 8.12 -1.54 -6.11
C GLU A 98 6.90 -2.38 -5.73
N ILE A 99 7.02 -3.15 -4.64
CA ILE A 99 5.95 -4.02 -4.15
C ILE A 99 4.69 -3.22 -3.79
N MET A 100 4.84 -2.06 -3.15
CA MET A 100 3.71 -1.23 -2.74
C MET A 100 2.95 -0.63 -3.93
N SER A 101 3.65 -0.10 -4.94
CA SER A 101 3.06 0.34 -6.20
C SER A 101 2.29 -0.80 -6.90
N ILE A 102 2.92 -1.98 -7.06
CA ILE A 102 2.29 -3.16 -7.67
C ILE A 102 1.03 -3.59 -6.89
N MET A 103 1.11 -3.66 -5.56
CA MET A 103 -0.03 -4.03 -4.70
C MET A 103 -1.19 -3.05 -4.84
N THR A 104 -0.89 -1.75 -4.92
CA THR A 104 -1.90 -0.70 -5.07
C THR A 104 -2.60 -0.83 -6.42
N GLU A 105 -1.85 -1.00 -7.50
CA GLU A 105 -2.39 -1.21 -8.86
C GLU A 105 -3.26 -2.47 -8.95
N ILE A 106 -2.86 -3.58 -8.31
CA ILE A 106 -3.67 -4.81 -8.23
C ILE A 106 -4.98 -4.52 -7.49
N THR A 107 -4.92 -3.80 -6.38
CA THR A 107 -6.10 -3.45 -5.59
C THR A 107 -7.06 -2.59 -6.40
N ASP A 108 -6.55 -1.60 -7.13
CA ASP A 108 -7.34 -0.72 -7.99
C ASP A 108 -8.01 -1.48 -9.15
N ASP A 109 -7.30 -2.42 -9.79
CA ASP A 109 -7.86 -3.25 -10.86
C ASP A 109 -8.95 -4.21 -10.34
N LEU A 110 -8.73 -4.83 -9.18
CA LEU A 110 -9.75 -5.64 -8.51
C LEU A 110 -10.98 -4.80 -8.16
N TYR A 111 -10.79 -3.56 -7.71
CA TYR A 111 -11.88 -2.63 -7.43
C TYR A 111 -12.64 -2.20 -8.68
N ALA A 112 -11.94 -1.96 -9.79
CA ALA A 112 -12.56 -1.59 -11.06
C ALA A 112 -13.54 -2.68 -11.55
N ASP A 113 -13.19 -3.94 -11.28
CA ASP A 113 -13.99 -5.11 -11.61
C ASP A 113 -14.86 -5.62 -10.45
N TRP A 114 -14.94 -4.91 -9.32
CA TRP A 114 -15.53 -5.42 -8.08
C TRP A 114 -16.97 -5.96 -8.23
N LYS A 115 -17.78 -5.35 -9.11
CA LYS A 115 -19.15 -5.81 -9.38
C LYS A 115 -19.23 -7.26 -9.90
N LYS A 116 -18.15 -7.78 -10.48
CA LYS A 116 -18.03 -9.19 -10.92
C LYS A 116 -17.82 -10.13 -9.73
N PHE A 117 -17.22 -9.63 -8.65
CA PHE A 117 -16.72 -10.42 -7.54
C PHE A 117 -17.56 -10.31 -6.27
N ASP A 118 -18.10 -9.13 -5.97
CA ASP A 118 -18.74 -8.72 -4.71
C ASP A 118 -19.81 -9.68 -4.15
N LYS A 119 -20.46 -10.46 -5.02
CA LYS A 119 -21.50 -11.42 -4.59
C LYS A 119 -20.95 -12.68 -3.96
N ASP A 120 -19.79 -13.13 -4.43
CA ASP A 120 -19.21 -14.44 -4.12
C ASP A 120 -17.84 -14.30 -3.41
N ALA A 121 -17.30 -13.08 -3.37
CA ALA A 121 -16.08 -12.72 -2.65
C ALA A 121 -16.35 -12.59 -1.14
N PHE A 122 -15.63 -13.36 -0.33
CA PHE A 122 -15.68 -13.25 1.13
C PHE A 122 -14.73 -12.21 1.71
N VAL A 123 -13.74 -11.76 0.93
CA VAL A 123 -12.76 -10.73 1.27
C VAL A 123 -12.95 -9.52 0.37
N ASN A 124 -12.40 -8.36 0.76
CA ASN A 124 -12.37 -7.18 -0.10
C ASN A 124 -11.07 -7.12 -0.94
N ALA A 125 -11.00 -6.22 -1.91
CA ALA A 125 -9.82 -6.08 -2.78
C ALA A 125 -8.54 -5.67 -2.02
N TRP A 126 -8.63 -4.86 -0.95
CA TRP A 126 -7.48 -4.50 -0.12
C TRP A 126 -6.92 -5.69 0.67
N ASP A 127 -7.78 -6.63 1.11
CA ASP A 127 -7.32 -7.85 1.78
C ASP A 127 -6.46 -8.69 0.81
N ILE A 128 -6.88 -8.78 -0.45
CA ILE A 128 -6.11 -9.44 -1.51
C ILE A 128 -4.83 -8.66 -1.79
N GLY A 129 -4.88 -7.34 -1.91
CA GLY A 129 -3.69 -6.50 -2.08
C GLY A 129 -2.65 -6.74 -0.98
N ASN A 130 -3.06 -6.72 0.28
CA ASN A 130 -2.18 -6.99 1.42
C ASN A 130 -1.55 -8.39 1.32
N TYR A 131 -2.34 -9.42 0.99
CA TYR A 131 -1.80 -10.76 0.73
C TYR A 131 -0.76 -10.76 -0.39
N VAL A 132 -1.00 -10.04 -1.49
CA VAL A 132 -0.04 -9.95 -2.60
C VAL A 132 1.27 -9.28 -2.14
N ALA A 133 1.21 -8.21 -1.34
CA ALA A 133 2.41 -7.59 -0.79
C ALA A 133 3.21 -8.58 0.08
N ASP A 134 2.54 -9.31 0.96
CA ASP A 134 3.17 -10.34 1.80
C ASP A 134 3.78 -11.47 0.95
N TYR A 135 3.06 -11.94 -0.07
CA TYR A 135 3.57 -12.91 -1.03
C TYR A 135 4.84 -12.41 -1.70
N LEU A 136 4.83 -11.20 -2.27
CA LEU A 136 5.99 -10.66 -2.99
C LEU A 136 7.18 -10.42 -2.05
N HIS A 137 6.95 -10.02 -0.80
CA HIS A 137 8.01 -9.93 0.20
C HIS A 137 8.68 -11.28 0.44
N GLU A 138 7.91 -12.35 0.58
CA GLU A 138 8.46 -13.70 0.74
C GLU A 138 9.25 -14.14 -0.50
N ARG A 139 8.78 -13.80 -1.71
CA ARG A 139 9.45 -14.13 -2.97
C ARG A 139 10.82 -13.48 -3.13
N VAL A 140 10.99 -12.26 -2.62
CA VAL A 140 12.30 -11.56 -2.63
C VAL A 140 13.17 -11.94 -1.44
N GLY A 141 12.72 -12.87 -0.58
CA GLY A 141 13.47 -13.34 0.59
C GLY A 141 13.48 -12.35 1.76
N ALA A 142 12.53 -11.42 1.79
CA ALA A 142 12.36 -10.52 2.93
C ALA A 142 11.76 -11.25 4.13
N GLU A 143 12.11 -10.81 5.34
CA GLU A 143 11.52 -11.36 6.56
C GLU A 143 10.03 -11.04 6.63
N SER A 144 9.20 -12.07 6.79
CA SER A 144 7.76 -11.88 6.99
C SER A 144 7.44 -11.42 8.41
N CYS A 145 6.43 -10.55 8.56
CA CYS A 145 5.84 -10.26 9.86
C CYS A 145 5.00 -11.46 10.30
N GLY A 146 5.11 -11.93 11.55
CA GLY A 146 4.23 -13.00 12.08
C GLY A 146 2.74 -12.64 12.18
N CYS A 147 2.36 -11.46 11.68
CA CYS A 147 1.01 -10.96 11.53
C CYS A 147 0.42 -11.19 10.13
N ASN A 148 1.23 -11.66 9.18
CA ASN A 148 0.82 -11.90 7.80
C ASN A 148 -0.09 -13.13 7.66
N ALA A 149 -0.82 -13.19 6.55
CA ALA A 149 -1.47 -14.42 6.15
C ALA A 149 -0.43 -15.50 5.83
N VAL A 150 -0.79 -16.77 6.05
CA VAL A 150 0.07 -17.89 5.62
C VAL A 150 0.10 -17.92 4.10
N ILE A 151 1.28 -17.71 3.52
CA ILE A 151 1.45 -17.72 2.07
C ILE A 151 1.23 -19.12 1.52
N PHE A 152 0.36 -19.21 0.51
CA PHE A 152 0.15 -20.44 -0.23
C PHE A 152 1.24 -20.57 -1.29
N ASN A 153 2.14 -21.54 -1.12
CA ASN A 153 3.17 -21.82 -2.12
C ASN A 153 2.65 -22.80 -3.18
N PRO A 154 2.38 -22.37 -4.43
CA PRO A 154 1.87 -23.26 -5.47
C PRO A 154 2.89 -24.29 -5.97
N ASP A 155 4.17 -24.16 -5.62
CA ASP A 155 5.22 -25.10 -6.01
C ASP A 155 5.32 -26.31 -5.04
N GLU A 156 4.66 -26.26 -3.88
CA GLU A 156 4.67 -27.30 -2.83
C GLU A 156 3.45 -28.25 -2.87
N VAL A 157 2.49 -28.01 -3.77
CA VAL A 157 1.17 -28.66 -3.80
C VAL A 157 1.08 -29.71 -4.91
#